data_AF-A0A2V9FQY8-F1
#
_entry.id   AF-A0A2V9FQY8-F1
#
_cell.length_a   1.000
_cell.length_b   1.000
_cell.length_c   1.000
_cell.angle_alpha   90.00
_cell.angle_beta   90.00
_cell.angle_gamma   90.00
#
_symmetry.space_group_name_H-M   'P 1'
#
loop_
_entity.id
_entity.type
_entity.pdbx_description
1 polymer ?
#
loop_
_entity_poly.entity_id
_entity_poly.type
_entity_poly.pdbx_seq_one_letter_code
_entity_poly.pdbx_strand_id
1 'polypeptide(L)'
;MKARFCFGLALGFTGLVGALALVIGHGSVLAINGFSDNQELPLPLTAPIANSGASFIVRGLEPSVRVDQQGTVYVSSIRGVPGGVDLHRYYAAADGQPGMGGAYPFKYEGQPDNCGIFNAQQGGCANNHLDPFGLGLGGGDVDIAVNYPSRGVPNLALVSLTLAPGITGTHSTDQGNTFSTPNPVVALIPGDDRQWIDGINALNLYLNYHDAPTFNIEVQRSNDGGETYLNGFAEAIDPQTFPAAGGVPASNSANVAGQIKVDRSSCPSRGNLYQIFVAPDSANENLSGGALRSVYVGVSTDVKVGLPVFTFTDFKVFPGPAGAQNQGAENLFPALAVDDFGFVYAVWSDNSNILFSSSSDQGTTWTTPIQL
;
A
#
# COMPACT_ATOMS: atom_id res chain seq x y z
N MET A 1 46.30 36.30 -3.92
CA MET A 1 46.16 36.32 -2.45
C MET A 1 44.72 35.98 -2.09
N LYS A 2 44.51 34.86 -1.39
CA LYS A 2 43.33 34.42 -0.59
C LYS A 2 41.88 34.62 -1.10
N ALA A 3 41.36 33.51 -1.65
CA ALA A 3 40.07 32.79 -1.43
C ALA A 3 38.94 33.35 -0.50
N ARG A 4 37.65 33.18 -0.89
CA ARG A 4 36.70 32.08 -0.50
C ARG A 4 35.18 32.39 -0.74
N PHE A 5 34.45 31.39 -1.30
CA PHE A 5 33.05 30.88 -1.05
C PHE A 5 31.82 31.83 -1.01
N CYS A 6 30.56 31.53 -1.43
CA CYS A 6 29.72 30.32 -1.67
C CYS A 6 28.75 30.60 -2.86
N PHE A 7 28.47 29.68 -3.80
CA PHE A 7 27.43 28.62 -3.82
C PHE A 7 25.95 29.06 -3.69
N GLY A 8 25.17 28.81 -4.76
CA GLY A 8 23.75 28.48 -4.69
C GLY A 8 22.75 29.43 -5.36
N LEU A 9 22.62 29.41 -6.70
CA LEU A 9 21.39 29.85 -7.39
C LEU A 9 21.39 29.42 -8.87
N ALA A 10 20.82 28.26 -9.18
CA ALA A 10 20.34 27.93 -10.54
C ALA A 10 19.66 26.55 -10.56
N LEU A 11 18.40 26.47 -10.11
CA LEU A 11 17.44 25.44 -10.51
C LEU A 11 16.06 25.86 -10.06
N GLY A 12 15.44 26.73 -10.84
CA GLY A 12 14.13 27.25 -10.55
C GLY A 12 13.64 28.14 -11.67
N PHE A 13 13.55 27.62 -12.90
CA PHE A 13 12.82 28.31 -13.98
C PHE A 13 12.38 27.44 -15.17
N THR A 14 12.21 26.12 -15.00
CA THR A 14 11.69 25.23 -16.06
C THR A 14 10.37 24.51 -15.72
N GLY A 15 9.77 24.78 -14.56
CA GLY A 15 8.51 24.15 -14.13
C GLY A 15 7.24 24.97 -14.35
N LEU A 16 7.30 26.18 -14.93
CA LEU A 16 6.17 27.13 -14.89
C LEU A 16 5.39 27.29 -16.20
N VAL A 17 5.75 26.59 -17.29
CA VAL A 17 5.06 26.73 -18.59
C VAL A 17 4.28 25.48 -19.00
N GLY A 18 4.49 24.33 -18.33
CA GLY A 18 3.71 23.10 -18.57
C GLY A 18 2.34 23.04 -17.87
N ALA A 19 2.12 23.86 -16.83
CA ALA A 19 0.96 23.75 -15.95
C ALA A 19 -0.28 24.56 -16.41
N LEU A 20 -0.19 25.35 -17.49
CA LEU A 20 -1.29 26.23 -17.92
C LEU A 20 -2.10 25.70 -19.12
N ALA A 21 -1.77 24.51 -19.64
CA ALA A 21 -2.47 23.92 -20.80
C ALA A 21 -3.49 22.82 -20.43
N LEU A 22 -3.71 22.51 -19.15
CA LEU A 22 -4.56 21.39 -18.71
C LEU A 22 -5.80 21.82 -17.90
N VAL A 23 -6.41 22.97 -18.18
CA VAL A 23 -7.60 23.45 -17.44
C VAL A 23 -8.79 23.82 -18.34
N ILE A 24 -8.77 23.48 -19.63
CA ILE A 24 -9.93 23.77 -20.50
C ILE A 24 -10.24 22.55 -21.37
N GLY A 25 -11.14 21.70 -20.87
CA GLY A 25 -11.79 20.65 -21.65
C GLY A 25 -11.96 19.30 -20.95
N HIS A 26 -12.59 19.24 -19.78
CA HIS A 26 -13.13 17.97 -19.28
C HIS A 26 -14.39 17.61 -20.09
N GLY A 27 -14.18 17.15 -21.32
CA GLY A 27 -15.20 16.38 -22.03
C GLY A 27 -15.29 15.01 -21.37
N SER A 28 -16.47 14.64 -20.89
CA SER A 28 -16.77 13.29 -20.41
C SER A 28 -16.29 12.28 -21.44
N VAL A 29 -15.30 11.44 -21.09
CA VAL A 29 -14.93 10.30 -21.93
C VAL A 29 -16.07 9.31 -21.81
N LEU A 30 -16.72 9.00 -22.93
CA LEU A 30 -17.81 8.02 -22.97
C LEU A 30 -17.36 6.70 -22.33
N ALA A 31 -18.23 6.15 -21.48
CA ALA A 31 -18.08 4.80 -20.94
C ALA A 31 -17.67 3.80 -22.03
N ILE A 32 -16.51 3.17 -21.87
CA ILE A 32 -16.17 1.96 -22.59
C ILE A 32 -17.15 0.89 -22.09
N ASN A 33 -17.84 0.20 -23.00
CA ASN A 33 -18.93 -0.76 -22.71
C ASN A 33 -18.70 -1.54 -21.39
N GLY A 34 -19.56 -1.29 -20.38
CA GLY A 34 -19.56 -2.00 -19.10
C GLY A 34 -19.00 -1.24 -17.89
N PHE A 35 -18.37 -0.07 -18.08
CA PHE A 35 -17.91 0.80 -16.99
C PHE A 35 -18.86 2.00 -16.77
N SER A 36 -18.89 2.54 -15.55
CA SER A 36 -19.53 3.83 -15.29
C SER A 36 -18.77 4.96 -15.98
N ASP A 37 -19.40 6.13 -16.10
CA ASP A 37 -18.66 7.35 -16.41
C ASP A 37 -17.57 7.58 -15.35
N ASN A 38 -16.47 8.24 -15.77
CA ASN A 38 -15.41 8.63 -14.84
C ASN A 38 -16.00 9.54 -13.76
N GLN A 39 -15.71 9.20 -12.51
CA GLN A 39 -16.16 9.96 -11.34
C GLN A 39 -14.95 10.47 -10.56
N GLU A 40 -14.93 11.78 -10.31
CA GLU A 40 -14.03 12.38 -9.35
C GLU A 40 -14.57 12.14 -7.93
N LEU A 41 -13.70 11.69 -7.02
CA LEU A 41 -14.00 11.65 -5.60
C LEU A 41 -13.51 12.97 -4.98
N PRO A 42 -14.40 13.91 -4.65
CA PRO A 42 -13.97 15.25 -4.26
C PRO A 42 -13.16 15.21 -2.96
N LEU A 43 -12.05 15.92 -2.99
CA LEU A 43 -11.19 16.16 -1.84
C LEU A 43 -11.27 17.63 -1.42
N PRO A 44 -11.07 17.95 -0.12
CA PRO A 44 -10.92 19.32 0.32
C PRO A 44 -9.68 19.93 -0.34
N LEU A 45 -9.76 21.15 -0.86
CA LEU A 45 -8.63 21.80 -1.56
C LEU A 45 -7.43 22.04 -0.63
N THR A 46 -7.72 22.41 0.61
CA THR A 46 -6.71 22.68 1.63
C THR A 46 -7.06 21.97 2.92
N ALA A 47 -6.02 21.68 3.68
CA ALA A 47 -6.14 21.12 5.01
C ALA A 47 -5.44 22.07 6.00
N PRO A 48 -6.23 22.79 6.83
CA PRO A 48 -5.71 23.75 7.79
C PRO A 48 -4.88 23.09 8.89
N ILE A 49 -3.83 23.79 9.32
CA ILE A 49 -3.04 23.43 10.51
C ILE A 49 -3.53 24.28 11.66
N ALA A 50 -4.38 23.71 12.52
CA ALA A 50 -4.92 24.37 13.70
C ALA A 50 -5.48 25.78 13.40
N ASN A 51 -5.35 26.69 14.36
CA ASN A 51 -5.62 28.12 14.20
C ASN A 51 -4.41 28.92 13.70
N SER A 52 -3.42 28.28 13.04
CA SER A 52 -2.18 28.96 12.63
C SER A 52 -2.37 29.91 11.44
N GLY A 53 -3.47 29.77 10.70
CA GLY A 53 -3.67 30.43 9.41
C GLY A 53 -2.87 29.80 8.26
N ALA A 54 -2.13 28.72 8.52
CA ALA A 54 -1.47 27.91 7.50
C ALA A 54 -2.32 26.70 7.10
N SER A 55 -2.15 26.28 5.85
CA SER A 55 -2.76 25.06 5.31
C SER A 55 -1.85 24.45 4.25
N PHE A 56 -1.87 23.12 4.13
CA PHE A 56 -1.25 22.44 3.00
C PHE A 56 -2.27 22.22 1.88
N ILE A 57 -1.77 22.12 0.65
CA ILE A 57 -2.58 21.77 -0.52
C ILE A 57 -2.75 20.26 -0.54
N VAL A 58 -4.00 19.81 -0.60
CA VAL A 58 -4.32 18.39 -0.76
C VAL A 58 -4.16 18.00 -2.23
N ARG A 59 -3.49 16.88 -2.48
CA ARG A 59 -3.20 16.41 -3.84
C ARG A 59 -3.88 15.10 -4.24
N GLY A 60 -4.25 14.24 -3.27
CA GLY A 60 -4.84 12.93 -3.56
C GLY A 60 -3.89 12.02 -4.35
N LEU A 61 -2.79 11.60 -3.72
CA LEU A 61 -1.74 10.78 -4.36
C LEU A 61 -1.87 9.29 -4.00
N GLU A 62 -1.28 8.43 -4.85
CA GLU A 62 -1.13 6.97 -4.71
C GLU A 62 -2.30 6.29 -3.98
N PRO A 63 -3.46 6.13 -4.65
CA PRO A 63 -4.65 5.63 -3.99
C PRO A 63 -4.56 4.14 -3.66
N SER A 64 -5.26 3.72 -2.61
CA SER A 64 -5.57 2.31 -2.36
C SER A 64 -7.07 2.08 -2.44
N VAL A 65 -7.46 0.93 -2.98
CA VAL A 65 -8.86 0.54 -3.16
C VAL A 65 -9.09 -0.87 -2.63
N ARG A 66 -10.20 -1.06 -1.92
CA ARG A 66 -10.67 -2.38 -1.49
C ARG A 66 -12.18 -2.48 -1.59
N VAL A 67 -12.66 -3.68 -1.88
CA VAL A 67 -14.08 -4.03 -1.86
C VAL A 67 -14.26 -5.16 -0.86
N ASP A 68 -15.19 -4.99 0.09
CA ASP A 68 -15.51 -6.03 1.06
C ASP A 68 -16.55 -7.03 0.51
N GLN A 69 -16.74 -8.11 1.25
CA GLN A 69 -17.71 -9.17 0.94
C GLN A 69 -19.19 -8.73 1.05
N GLN A 70 -19.47 -7.51 1.52
CA GLN A 70 -20.80 -6.90 1.51
C GLN A 70 -20.99 -5.96 0.30
N GLY A 71 -19.97 -5.81 -0.55
CA GLY A 71 -19.96 -4.89 -1.68
C GLY A 71 -19.68 -3.44 -1.30
N THR A 72 -19.18 -3.18 -0.09
CA THR A 72 -18.69 -1.86 0.31
C THR A 72 -17.38 -1.58 -0.42
N VAL A 73 -17.29 -0.43 -1.08
CA VAL A 73 -16.08 0.04 -1.77
C VAL A 73 -15.43 1.11 -0.91
N TYR A 74 -14.12 0.98 -0.69
CA TYR A 74 -13.29 1.93 0.03
C TYR A 74 -12.19 2.43 -0.88
N VAL A 75 -11.96 3.74 -0.90
CA VAL A 75 -10.88 4.39 -1.64
C VAL A 75 -10.14 5.31 -0.69
N SER A 76 -8.84 5.08 -0.49
CA SER A 76 -7.98 5.97 0.29
C SER A 76 -7.01 6.72 -0.61
N SER A 77 -6.53 7.88 -0.16
CA SER A 77 -5.52 8.66 -0.88
C SER A 77 -4.62 9.45 0.06
N ILE A 78 -3.41 9.77 -0.41
CA ILE A 78 -2.41 10.49 0.36
C ILE A 78 -2.61 12.00 0.25
N ARG A 79 -2.53 12.69 1.39
CA ARG A 79 -2.41 14.16 1.42
C ARG A 79 -0.97 14.65 1.42
N GLY A 80 -0.08 13.87 2.03
CA GLY A 80 1.32 14.22 2.31
C GLY A 80 1.58 14.20 3.82
N VAL A 81 2.84 14.15 4.25
CA VAL A 81 3.22 14.26 5.68
C VAL A 81 3.39 15.73 6.07
N PRO A 82 2.86 16.21 7.21
CA PRO A 82 2.03 15.54 8.24
C PRO A 82 0.52 15.80 8.02
N GLY A 83 0.09 15.73 6.76
CA GLY A 83 -1.26 16.00 6.34
C GLY A 83 -2.20 14.79 6.37
N GLY A 84 -1.67 13.58 6.55
CA GLY A 84 -2.43 12.34 6.68
C GLY A 84 -2.97 11.78 5.37
N VAL A 85 -4.06 11.03 5.49
CA VAL A 85 -4.72 10.34 4.37
C VAL A 85 -6.22 10.61 4.37
N ASP A 86 -6.84 10.51 3.20
CA ASP A 86 -8.29 10.62 3.02
C ASP A 86 -8.92 9.25 2.80
N LEU A 87 -10.20 9.11 3.17
CA LEU A 87 -11.01 7.95 2.86
C LEU A 87 -12.37 8.35 2.27
N HIS A 88 -12.75 7.69 1.18
CA HIS A 88 -14.11 7.65 0.67
C HIS A 88 -14.66 6.23 0.77
N ARG A 89 -15.98 6.15 0.94
CA ARG A 89 -16.71 4.90 1.02
C ARG A 89 -17.98 4.95 0.18
N TYR A 90 -18.32 3.84 -0.45
CA TYR A 90 -19.64 3.58 -0.99
C TYR A 90 -20.18 2.25 -0.46
N TYR A 91 -21.39 2.24 0.09
CA TYR A 91 -22.15 1.05 0.47
C TYR A 91 -23.60 1.20 0.04
N ALA A 92 -24.04 0.39 -0.91
CA ALA A 92 -25.35 0.51 -1.54
C ALA A 92 -26.54 0.57 -0.56
N ALA A 93 -26.46 -0.16 0.56
CA ALA A 93 -27.55 -0.22 1.53
C ALA A 93 -27.65 1.04 2.42
N ALA A 94 -26.56 1.79 2.58
CA ALA A 94 -26.53 3.03 3.37
C ALA A 94 -26.63 4.28 2.48
N ASP A 95 -25.93 4.28 1.33
CA ASP A 95 -25.74 5.48 0.51
C ASP A 95 -26.68 5.53 -0.70
N GLY A 96 -27.41 4.43 -0.98
CA GLY A 96 -28.33 4.31 -2.11
C GLY A 96 -27.70 3.69 -3.35
N GLN A 97 -28.50 3.52 -4.40
CA GLN A 97 -28.05 2.94 -5.68
C GLN A 97 -27.27 3.98 -6.52
N PRO A 98 -26.45 3.53 -7.50
CA PRO A 98 -25.82 4.45 -8.45
C PRO A 98 -26.85 5.34 -9.14
N GLY A 99 -26.50 6.61 -9.34
CA GLY A 99 -27.33 7.61 -10.01
C GLY A 99 -27.41 7.40 -11.53
N MET A 100 -28.14 8.30 -12.21
CA MET A 100 -28.13 8.36 -13.68
C MET A 100 -26.68 8.57 -14.18
N GLY A 101 -26.24 7.77 -15.17
CA GLY A 101 -24.85 7.76 -15.64
C GLY A 101 -23.93 6.77 -14.90
N GLY A 102 -24.44 6.05 -13.90
CA GLY A 102 -23.68 5.04 -13.16
C GLY A 102 -22.75 5.60 -12.08
N ALA A 103 -22.86 6.90 -11.77
CA ALA A 103 -22.11 7.52 -10.68
C ALA A 103 -22.54 6.97 -9.32
N TYR A 104 -21.57 6.57 -8.51
CA TYR A 104 -21.79 6.00 -7.19
C TYR A 104 -21.84 7.12 -6.13
N PRO A 105 -22.80 7.11 -5.20
CA PRO A 105 -22.88 8.11 -4.12
C PRO A 105 -21.82 7.86 -3.04
N PHE A 106 -20.54 8.06 -3.37
CA PHE A 106 -19.44 7.96 -2.40
C PHE A 106 -19.59 9.02 -1.30
N LYS A 107 -19.50 8.58 -0.05
CA LYS A 107 -19.38 9.41 1.15
C LYS A 107 -17.91 9.64 1.45
N TYR A 108 -17.57 10.88 1.75
CA TYR A 108 -16.26 11.23 2.29
C TYR A 108 -16.24 10.95 3.80
N GLU A 109 -15.39 10.03 4.24
CA GLU A 109 -15.30 9.58 5.64
C GLU A 109 -14.24 10.35 6.45
N GLY A 110 -13.50 11.27 5.81
CA GLY A 110 -12.53 12.12 6.49
C GLY A 110 -11.10 11.58 6.44
N GLN A 111 -10.36 11.80 7.54
CA GLN A 111 -8.97 11.36 7.71
C GLN A 111 -8.85 10.35 8.86
N PRO A 112 -8.87 9.03 8.56
CA PRO A 112 -8.78 8.00 9.59
C PRO A 112 -7.53 8.09 10.48
N ASP A 113 -6.39 8.51 9.93
CA ASP A 113 -5.10 8.60 10.64
C ASP A 113 -4.89 9.89 11.47
N ASN A 114 -5.93 10.71 11.57
CA ASN A 114 -5.98 11.95 12.35
C ASN A 114 -6.99 11.84 13.53
N CYS A 115 -7.65 10.69 13.68
CA CYS A 115 -8.76 10.53 14.62
C CYS A 115 -8.29 10.34 16.07
N GLY A 116 -8.29 11.38 16.92
CA GLY A 116 -8.16 11.16 18.36
C GLY A 116 -6.75 11.12 18.93
N ILE A 117 -5.78 11.74 18.25
CA ILE A 117 -4.38 11.79 18.70
C ILE A 117 -4.17 12.87 19.78
N PHE A 118 -4.86 14.00 19.67
CA PHE A 118 -4.88 15.09 20.66
C PHE A 118 -6.30 15.50 21.09
N ASN A 119 -7.38 15.02 20.45
CA ASN A 119 -8.75 15.11 20.97
C ASN A 119 -9.63 13.89 20.62
N ALA A 120 -9.99 13.10 21.63
CA ALA A 120 -10.62 11.79 21.55
C ALA A 120 -12.13 11.78 21.19
N GLN A 121 -12.59 12.62 20.26
CA GLN A 121 -13.96 12.49 19.77
C GLN A 121 -14.05 11.30 18.80
N GLN A 122 -14.68 10.22 19.26
CA GLN A 122 -14.96 9.00 18.48
C GLN A 122 -15.83 9.35 17.27
N GLY A 123 -15.55 8.77 16.09
CA GLY A 123 -16.37 9.06 14.92
C GLY A 123 -15.74 8.95 13.55
N GLY A 124 -14.43 8.67 13.42
CA GLY A 124 -13.72 9.11 12.21
C GLY A 124 -13.73 10.64 12.14
N CYS A 125 -12.70 11.31 11.63
CA CYS A 125 -12.72 12.76 11.44
C CYS A 125 -13.58 13.13 10.21
N ALA A 126 -14.80 12.58 10.11
CA ALA A 126 -15.74 12.84 9.04
C ALA A 126 -15.91 14.35 8.84
N ASN A 127 -15.90 14.79 7.58
CA ASN A 127 -15.89 16.21 7.20
C ASN A 127 -14.67 17.02 7.70
N ASN A 128 -13.52 16.39 7.94
CA ASN A 128 -12.37 17.06 8.55
C ASN A 128 -12.75 17.74 9.87
N HIS A 129 -13.52 17.08 10.76
CA HIS A 129 -13.52 17.50 12.16
C HIS A 129 -12.19 17.09 12.77
N LEU A 130 -11.17 17.85 12.37
CA LEU A 130 -9.79 17.61 12.68
C LEU A 130 -9.62 17.56 14.20
N ASP A 131 -8.61 16.83 14.62
CA ASP A 131 -7.92 17.17 15.83
C ASP A 131 -7.65 18.71 15.91
N PRO A 132 -7.68 19.35 17.10
CA PRO A 132 -7.35 20.77 17.27
C PRO A 132 -6.11 21.25 16.50
N PHE A 133 -5.16 20.37 16.18
CA PHE A 133 -3.96 20.69 15.40
C PHE A 133 -4.07 20.48 13.89
N GLY A 134 -5.03 19.69 13.40
CA GLY A 134 -5.16 19.41 11.97
C GLY A 134 -4.07 18.53 11.38
N LEU A 135 -3.40 17.71 12.20
CA LEU A 135 -2.26 16.90 11.79
C LEU A 135 -2.65 15.42 11.68
N GLY A 136 -2.52 14.84 10.50
CA GLY A 136 -2.45 13.40 10.34
C GLY A 136 -1.00 12.97 10.56
N LEU A 137 -0.75 12.01 11.45
CA LEU A 137 0.64 11.63 11.73
C LEU A 137 1.31 11.03 10.49
N GLY A 138 0.57 10.37 9.61
CA GLY A 138 1.10 9.77 8.40
C GLY A 138 0.96 10.63 7.15
N GLY A 139 0.64 9.97 6.03
CA GLY A 139 0.52 10.59 4.71
C GLY A 139 1.77 10.52 3.85
N GLY A 140 2.73 9.65 4.17
CA GLY A 140 3.85 9.34 3.26
C GLY A 140 3.44 8.35 2.16
N ASP A 141 2.70 7.32 2.57
CA ASP A 141 2.12 6.21 1.80
C ASP A 141 0.80 5.81 2.49
N VAL A 142 -0.10 5.11 1.78
CA VAL A 142 -1.34 4.56 2.35
C VAL A 142 -1.64 3.17 1.79
N ASP A 143 -2.11 2.26 2.64
CA ASP A 143 -2.81 1.07 2.18
C ASP A 143 -3.97 0.71 3.12
N ILE A 144 -4.98 0.06 2.57
CA ILE A 144 -6.18 -0.39 3.27
C ILE A 144 -6.39 -1.88 3.04
N ALA A 145 -6.97 -2.57 4.02
CA ALA A 145 -7.39 -3.95 3.89
C ALA A 145 -8.74 -4.18 4.54
N VAL A 146 -9.52 -5.09 3.95
CA VAL A 146 -10.78 -5.55 4.51
C VAL A 146 -10.62 -6.98 5.02
N ASN A 147 -11.20 -7.25 6.18
CA ASN A 147 -11.28 -8.57 6.78
C ASN A 147 -12.51 -9.32 6.26
N TYR A 148 -12.51 -10.64 6.42
CA TYR A 148 -13.52 -11.57 5.92
C TYR A 148 -14.15 -12.36 7.07
N PRO A 149 -14.91 -11.73 7.97
CA PRO A 149 -15.65 -12.44 9.02
C PRO A 149 -16.73 -13.35 8.43
N SER A 150 -17.09 -14.42 9.13
CA SER A 150 -18.20 -15.30 8.70
C SER A 150 -19.59 -14.64 8.83
N ARG A 151 -19.72 -13.63 9.71
CA ARG A 151 -20.93 -12.83 9.95
C ARG A 151 -20.53 -11.45 10.47
N GLY A 152 -21.40 -10.46 10.27
CA GLY A 152 -21.20 -9.10 10.75
C GLY A 152 -20.49 -8.20 9.74
N VAL A 153 -20.14 -7.01 10.21
CA VAL A 153 -19.49 -5.98 9.41
C VAL A 153 -18.00 -6.33 9.22
N PRO A 154 -17.47 -6.38 7.99
CA PRO A 154 -16.04 -6.48 7.73
C PRO A 154 -15.26 -5.38 8.46
N ASN A 155 -14.18 -5.77 9.14
CA ASN A 155 -13.21 -4.81 9.66
C ASN A 155 -12.45 -4.18 8.48
N LEU A 156 -12.30 -2.86 8.51
CA LEU A 156 -11.48 -2.08 7.57
C LEU A 156 -10.24 -1.60 8.33
N ALA A 157 -9.08 -2.16 8.01
CA ALA A 157 -7.80 -1.68 8.51
C ALA A 157 -7.19 -0.67 7.55
N LEU A 158 -6.44 0.28 8.10
CA LEU A 158 -5.71 1.29 7.36
C LEU A 158 -4.32 1.48 7.98
N VAL A 159 -3.33 1.61 7.11
CA VAL A 159 -1.96 2.00 7.48
C VAL A 159 -1.54 3.24 6.69
N SER A 160 -0.83 4.14 7.36
CA SER A 160 -0.40 5.44 6.85
C SER A 160 1.05 5.68 7.25
N LEU A 161 1.94 5.95 6.29
CA LEU A 161 3.37 6.10 6.60
C LEU A 161 3.64 7.43 7.30
N THR A 162 4.25 7.35 8.48
CA THR A 162 4.79 8.48 9.22
C THR A 162 6.31 8.46 9.10
N LEU A 163 6.93 9.54 8.61
CA LEU A 163 8.39 9.59 8.40
C LEU A 163 9.20 9.14 9.64
N ALA A 164 8.73 9.49 10.85
CA ALA A 164 9.24 8.94 12.11
C ALA A 164 8.12 8.97 13.18
N PRO A 165 7.86 7.88 13.92
CA PRO A 165 8.73 6.71 14.08
C PRO A 165 8.56 5.57 13.07
N GLY A 166 7.55 5.59 12.20
CA GLY A 166 7.29 4.48 11.27
C GLY A 166 5.86 4.48 10.74
N ILE A 167 5.19 3.34 10.75
CA ILE A 167 3.83 3.24 10.21
C ILE A 167 2.78 3.56 11.30
N THR A 168 1.80 4.41 10.96
CA THR A 168 0.59 4.64 11.74
C THR A 168 -0.51 3.66 11.30
N GLY A 169 -1.15 2.98 12.25
CA GLY A 169 -2.27 2.06 11.99
C GLY A 169 -3.57 2.47 12.70
N THR A 170 -4.71 2.23 12.06
CA THR A 170 -6.05 2.39 12.63
C THR A 170 -7.01 1.40 11.95
N HIS A 171 -8.20 1.22 12.51
CA HIS A 171 -9.20 0.37 11.90
C HIS A 171 -10.63 0.82 12.22
N SER A 172 -11.58 0.33 11.43
CA SER A 172 -13.01 0.56 11.57
C SER A 172 -13.77 -0.77 11.59
N THR A 173 -14.76 -0.86 12.48
CA THR A 173 -15.65 -2.03 12.62
C THR A 173 -17.10 -1.74 12.21
N ASP A 174 -17.35 -0.57 11.64
CA ASP A 174 -18.68 -0.06 11.30
C ASP A 174 -18.73 0.53 9.88
N GLN A 175 -18.07 -0.15 8.96
CA GLN A 175 -17.93 0.26 7.55
C GLN A 175 -17.30 1.65 7.41
N GLY A 176 -16.18 1.94 8.05
CA GLY A 176 -15.48 3.22 7.90
C GLY A 176 -16.23 4.43 8.46
N ASN A 177 -17.36 4.24 9.16
CA ASN A 177 -18.08 5.36 9.78
C ASN A 177 -17.31 5.89 10.98
N THR A 178 -16.65 5.03 11.76
CA THR A 178 -15.77 5.42 12.86
C THR A 178 -14.48 4.61 12.86
N PHE A 179 -13.41 5.20 13.40
CA PHE A 179 -12.08 4.59 13.49
C PHE A 179 -11.57 4.56 14.93
N SER A 180 -10.76 3.55 15.25
CA SER A 180 -9.99 3.51 16.48
C SER A 180 -9.01 4.68 16.56
N THR A 181 -8.56 4.99 17.77
CA THR A 181 -7.41 5.89 17.94
C THR A 181 -6.21 5.33 17.16
N PRO A 182 -5.58 6.12 16.27
CA PRO A 182 -4.41 5.68 15.53
C PRO A 182 -3.25 5.32 16.47
N ASN A 183 -2.65 4.18 16.19
CA ASN A 183 -1.39 3.76 16.78
C ASN A 183 -0.25 4.23 15.88
N PRO A 184 0.61 5.18 16.31
CA PRO A 184 1.67 5.74 15.47
C PRO A 184 2.90 4.85 15.28
N VAL A 185 2.91 3.66 15.90
CA VAL A 185 4.06 2.75 15.97
C VAL A 185 3.63 1.31 15.72
N VAL A 186 2.92 1.05 14.61
CA VAL A 186 2.57 -0.34 14.26
C VAL A 186 3.73 -1.11 13.64
N ALA A 187 4.72 -0.43 13.06
CA ALA A 187 5.97 -1.04 12.65
C ALA A 187 6.86 -1.31 13.88
N LEU A 188 7.34 -2.54 14.05
CA LEU A 188 8.25 -2.89 15.14
C LEU A 188 9.69 -2.41 14.91
N ILE A 189 10.07 -2.23 13.65
CA ILE A 189 11.35 -1.69 13.24
C ILE A 189 11.07 -0.29 12.68
N PRO A 190 11.79 0.76 13.09
CA PRO A 190 11.51 2.12 12.66
C PRO A 190 12.22 2.49 11.34
N GLY A 191 11.73 3.56 10.72
CA GLY A 191 12.30 4.11 9.49
C GLY A 191 11.75 3.39 8.27
N ASP A 192 10.43 3.38 8.14
CA ASP A 192 9.76 2.52 7.18
C ASP A 192 9.51 3.22 5.85
N ASP A 193 9.31 2.44 4.80
CA ASP A 193 8.85 2.91 3.50
C ASP A 193 8.00 1.82 2.83
N ARG A 194 7.05 2.22 1.97
CA ARG A 194 6.28 1.31 1.13
C ARG A 194 5.60 0.17 1.88
N GLN A 195 4.58 0.51 2.67
CA GLN A 195 3.79 -0.48 3.38
C GLN A 195 2.58 -0.99 2.60
N TRP A 196 2.27 -2.29 2.73
CA TRP A 196 1.00 -2.86 2.28
C TRP A 196 0.38 -3.78 3.32
N ILE A 197 -0.94 -3.93 3.26
CA ILE A 197 -1.70 -4.78 4.16
C ILE A 197 -2.70 -5.68 3.43
N ASP A 198 -2.91 -6.87 3.99
CA ASP A 198 -3.98 -7.77 3.57
C ASP A 198 -4.59 -8.54 4.76
N GLY A 199 -5.92 -8.74 4.73
CA GLY A 199 -6.69 -9.23 5.88
C GLY A 199 -7.44 -10.55 5.65
N ILE A 200 -7.45 -11.45 6.63
CA ILE A 200 -8.21 -12.71 6.61
C ILE A 200 -9.01 -12.89 7.90
N ASN A 201 -10.10 -13.68 7.83
CA ASN A 201 -11.01 -13.91 8.94
C ASN A 201 -11.54 -12.57 9.50
N ALA A 202 -12.03 -12.54 10.73
CA ALA A 202 -12.61 -11.33 11.31
C ALA A 202 -11.59 -10.21 11.60
N LEU A 203 -10.39 -10.55 12.08
CA LEU A 203 -9.45 -9.56 12.66
C LEU A 203 -7.97 -9.82 12.32
N ASN A 204 -7.63 -10.85 11.54
CA ASN A 204 -6.22 -11.11 11.24
C ASN A 204 -5.78 -10.27 10.06
N LEU A 205 -4.67 -9.56 10.20
CA LEU A 205 -4.04 -8.79 9.12
C LEU A 205 -2.55 -9.08 9.07
N TYR A 206 -1.99 -8.86 7.90
CA TYR A 206 -0.56 -8.92 7.65
C TYR A 206 -0.11 -7.59 7.07
N LEU A 207 0.97 -7.05 7.61
CA LEU A 207 1.61 -5.82 7.19
C LEU A 207 3.00 -6.17 6.69
N ASN A 208 3.34 -5.78 5.46
CA ASN A 208 4.72 -5.74 5.03
C ASN A 208 5.21 -4.31 4.84
N TYR A 209 6.50 -4.09 5.06
CA TYR A 209 7.16 -2.80 4.88
C TYR A 209 8.67 -2.98 4.71
N HIS A 210 9.33 -1.97 4.13
CA HIS A 210 10.78 -1.90 4.14
C HIS A 210 11.28 -1.25 5.42
N ASP A 211 12.31 -1.82 6.05
CA ASP A 211 13.01 -1.17 7.15
C ASP A 211 14.24 -0.38 6.63
N ALA A 212 14.43 0.88 7.04
CA ALA A 212 15.61 1.65 6.65
C ALA A 212 16.95 1.08 7.17
N PRO A 213 17.04 0.44 8.37
CA PRO A 213 18.31 -0.09 8.87
C PRO A 213 18.94 -1.18 8.01
N THR A 214 18.15 -2.10 7.46
CA THR A 214 18.62 -3.28 6.72
C THR A 214 18.09 -3.39 5.29
N PHE A 215 17.13 -2.53 4.94
CA PHE A 215 16.44 -2.55 3.66
C PHE A 215 15.78 -3.91 3.36
N ASN A 216 15.46 -4.66 4.41
CA ASN A 216 14.77 -5.92 4.30
C ASN A 216 13.26 -5.68 4.22
N ILE A 217 12.53 -6.72 3.82
CA ILE A 217 11.07 -6.69 3.79
C ILE A 217 10.58 -7.41 5.04
N GLU A 218 10.08 -6.62 5.98
CA GLU A 218 9.56 -7.11 7.23
C GLU A 218 8.08 -7.45 7.10
N VAL A 219 7.64 -8.53 7.74
CA VAL A 219 6.23 -8.95 7.74
C VAL A 219 5.75 -9.16 9.15
N GLN A 220 4.68 -8.45 9.53
CA GLN A 220 4.07 -8.51 10.84
C GLN A 220 2.62 -8.95 10.80
N ARG A 221 2.14 -9.60 11.87
CA ARG A 221 0.74 -10.02 12.02
C ARG A 221 0.02 -9.21 13.10
N SER A 222 -1.17 -8.74 12.76
CA SER A 222 -2.19 -8.27 13.70
C SER A 222 -3.26 -9.33 13.92
N ASN A 223 -3.73 -9.48 15.15
CA ASN A 223 -4.90 -10.30 15.51
C ASN A 223 -6.06 -9.45 16.07
N ASP A 224 -5.94 -8.13 16.08
CA ASP A 224 -6.88 -7.17 16.70
C ASP A 224 -7.54 -6.24 15.67
N GLY A 225 -7.45 -6.56 14.38
CA GLY A 225 -8.07 -5.77 13.31
C GLY A 225 -7.20 -4.61 12.82
N GLY A 226 -5.93 -4.54 13.21
CA GLY A 226 -4.97 -3.56 12.75
C GLY A 226 -4.67 -2.44 13.76
N GLU A 227 -5.10 -2.62 15.01
CA GLU A 227 -4.74 -1.73 16.12
C GLU A 227 -3.27 -1.91 16.52
N THR A 228 -2.80 -3.17 16.57
CA THR A 228 -1.39 -3.53 16.78
C THR A 228 -0.94 -4.65 15.84
N TYR A 229 0.35 -4.70 15.54
CA TYR A 229 0.96 -5.72 14.67
C TYR A 229 2.03 -6.54 15.42
N LEU A 230 1.72 -6.91 16.66
CA LEU A 230 2.67 -7.54 17.59
C LEU A 230 2.54 -9.06 17.67
N ASN A 231 1.65 -9.67 16.87
CA ASN A 231 1.25 -11.05 17.08
C ASN A 231 2.04 -12.06 16.26
N GLY A 232 2.88 -11.62 15.33
CA GLY A 232 3.75 -12.48 14.54
C GLY A 232 4.76 -11.66 13.75
N PHE A 233 5.93 -12.22 13.50
CA PHE A 233 7.01 -11.57 12.75
C PHE A 233 7.74 -12.54 11.83
N ALA A 234 8.16 -12.07 10.66
CA ALA A 234 9.05 -12.76 9.73
C ALA A 234 9.75 -11.75 8.81
N GLU A 235 10.87 -12.17 8.23
CA GLU A 235 11.49 -11.50 7.08
C GLU A 235 11.00 -12.21 5.81
N ALA A 236 10.56 -11.45 4.80
CA ALA A 236 10.03 -12.04 3.58
C ALA A 236 11.09 -12.67 2.68
N ILE A 237 12.33 -12.16 2.74
CA ILE A 237 13.45 -12.65 1.93
C ILE A 237 14.12 -13.81 2.68
N ASP A 238 14.11 -14.99 2.07
CA ASP A 238 14.68 -16.18 2.69
C ASP A 238 16.22 -16.19 2.66
N PRO A 239 16.90 -16.96 3.53
CA PRO A 239 18.37 -16.98 3.59
C PRO A 239 19.07 -17.38 2.29
N GLN A 240 18.39 -18.13 1.41
CA GLN A 240 18.92 -18.62 0.14
C GLN A 240 18.89 -17.51 -0.93
N THR A 241 17.89 -16.64 -0.87
CA THR A 241 17.65 -15.52 -1.79
C THR A 241 18.29 -14.23 -1.30
N PHE A 242 18.53 -14.11 0.00
CA PHE A 242 19.17 -12.95 0.63
C PHE A 242 20.46 -12.49 -0.07
N PRO A 243 21.39 -13.36 -0.52
CA PRO A 243 22.56 -12.89 -1.26
C PRO A 243 22.22 -12.08 -2.52
N ALA A 244 21.11 -12.40 -3.20
CA ALA A 244 20.65 -11.72 -4.41
C ALA A 244 19.72 -10.53 -4.13
N ALA A 245 18.97 -10.53 -3.03
CA ALA A 245 17.88 -9.58 -2.79
C ALA A 245 17.98 -8.77 -1.49
N GLY A 246 18.81 -9.17 -0.53
CA GLY A 246 19.02 -8.46 0.72
C GLY A 246 19.95 -7.27 0.56
N GLY A 247 19.85 -6.28 1.45
CA GLY A 247 20.76 -5.14 1.47
C GLY A 247 22.20 -5.57 1.75
N VAL A 248 23.09 -5.50 0.75
CA VAL A 248 24.52 -5.80 0.92
C VAL A 248 25.39 -4.64 0.40
N PRO A 249 26.01 -3.83 1.29
CA PRO A 249 25.80 -3.76 2.74
C PRO A 249 24.34 -3.41 3.09
N ALA A 250 23.94 -3.66 4.34
CA ALA A 250 22.56 -3.54 4.85
C ALA A 250 21.86 -2.20 4.55
N SER A 251 22.58 -1.14 4.20
CA SER A 251 22.02 0.15 3.80
C SER A 251 21.68 0.28 2.31
N ASN A 252 21.92 -0.74 1.49
CA ASN A 252 21.69 -0.68 0.05
C ASN A 252 20.29 -1.16 -0.33
N SER A 253 19.64 -0.42 -1.23
CA SER A 253 18.40 -0.88 -1.84
C SER A 253 18.67 -2.00 -2.83
N ALA A 254 18.43 -3.23 -2.40
CA ALA A 254 18.61 -4.46 -3.20
C ALA A 254 17.27 -5.10 -3.60
N ASN A 255 16.15 -4.53 -3.19
CA ASN A 255 14.84 -5.02 -3.54
C ASN A 255 13.80 -3.90 -3.48
N VAL A 256 12.63 -4.12 -4.08
CA VAL A 256 11.44 -3.30 -3.85
C VAL A 256 10.28 -4.26 -3.64
N ALA A 257 9.64 -4.17 -2.48
CA ALA A 257 8.44 -4.92 -2.19
C ALA A 257 7.25 -4.45 -3.04
N GLY A 258 6.26 -5.32 -3.18
CA GLY A 258 4.92 -4.97 -3.64
C GLY A 258 3.87 -5.43 -2.63
N GLN A 259 2.62 -5.53 -3.10
CA GLN A 259 1.50 -5.93 -2.25
C GLN A 259 1.67 -7.33 -1.67
N ILE A 260 1.47 -7.46 -0.36
CA ILE A 260 1.27 -8.75 0.29
C ILE A 260 -0.15 -9.28 0.03
N LYS A 261 -0.30 -10.61 -0.11
CA LYS A 261 -1.62 -11.26 -0.26
C LYS A 261 -1.74 -12.51 0.59
N VAL A 262 -2.88 -12.64 1.28
CA VAL A 262 -3.26 -13.85 2.01
C VAL A 262 -4.23 -14.70 1.19
N ASP A 263 -3.99 -16.01 1.15
CA ASP A 263 -4.89 -16.96 0.53
C ASP A 263 -6.20 -17.09 1.32
N ARG A 264 -7.32 -16.74 0.68
CA ARG A 264 -8.67 -16.83 1.26
C ARG A 264 -9.51 -17.95 0.66
N SER A 265 -8.93 -18.75 -0.23
CA SER A 265 -9.58 -19.86 -0.89
C SER A 265 -10.17 -20.86 0.10
N SER A 266 -10.99 -21.77 -0.41
CA SER A 266 -11.48 -22.93 0.36
C SER A 266 -10.49 -24.11 0.36
N CYS A 267 -9.31 -23.94 -0.23
CA CYS A 267 -8.30 -24.98 -0.40
C CYS A 267 -7.43 -25.17 0.86
N PRO A 268 -6.65 -26.26 0.96
CA PRO A 268 -5.67 -26.44 2.06
C PRO A 268 -4.62 -25.33 2.17
N SER A 269 -4.44 -24.54 1.11
CA SER A 269 -3.57 -23.37 1.05
C SER A 269 -4.14 -22.15 1.78
N ARG A 270 -5.43 -22.13 2.13
CA ARG A 270 -6.06 -21.04 2.90
C ARG A 270 -5.20 -20.60 4.09
N GLY A 271 -4.92 -19.32 4.16
CA GLY A 271 -4.07 -18.69 5.16
C GLY A 271 -2.58 -18.68 4.83
N ASN A 272 -2.14 -19.29 3.73
CA ASN A 272 -0.81 -19.04 3.18
C ASN A 272 -0.67 -17.54 2.86
N LEU A 273 0.56 -17.03 2.94
CA LEU A 273 0.88 -15.63 2.70
C LEU A 273 1.91 -15.52 1.59
N TYR A 274 1.70 -14.55 0.69
CA TYR A 274 2.51 -14.32 -0.49
C TYR A 274 3.03 -12.88 -0.50
N GLN A 275 4.34 -12.73 -0.58
CA GLN A 275 5.01 -11.43 -0.70
C GLN A 275 5.70 -11.34 -2.05
N ILE A 276 5.24 -10.46 -2.93
CA ILE A 276 5.96 -10.18 -4.18
C ILE A 276 7.01 -9.11 -3.97
N PHE A 277 8.16 -9.27 -4.61
CA PHE A 277 9.19 -8.25 -4.64
C PHE A 277 10.03 -8.37 -5.90
N VAL A 278 10.73 -7.29 -6.22
CA VAL A 278 11.67 -7.23 -7.33
C VAL A 278 13.07 -7.03 -6.76
N ALA A 279 14.06 -7.69 -7.35
CA ALA A 279 15.44 -7.68 -6.88
C ALA A 279 16.42 -8.00 -8.03
N PRO A 280 17.74 -7.84 -7.84
CA PRO A 280 18.73 -8.37 -8.75
C PRO A 280 18.54 -9.87 -8.98
N ASP A 281 19.06 -10.37 -10.10
CA ASP A 281 18.90 -11.79 -10.43
C ASP A 281 19.86 -12.71 -9.68
N SER A 282 20.97 -12.17 -9.17
CA SER A 282 22.01 -12.94 -8.50
C SER A 282 22.80 -12.12 -7.49
N ALA A 283 23.52 -12.81 -6.60
CA ALA A 283 24.42 -12.18 -5.65
C ALA A 283 25.49 -11.30 -6.30
N ASN A 284 26.00 -11.69 -7.47
CA ASN A 284 26.98 -10.88 -8.20
C ASN A 284 26.38 -9.56 -8.71
N GLU A 285 25.13 -9.59 -9.16
CA GLU A 285 24.43 -8.37 -9.57
C GLU A 285 24.13 -7.48 -8.36
N ASN A 286 23.67 -8.06 -7.25
CA ASN A 286 23.43 -7.31 -6.02
C ASN A 286 24.70 -6.60 -5.53
N LEU A 287 25.83 -7.33 -5.43
CA LEU A 287 27.13 -6.78 -5.00
C LEU A 287 27.68 -5.68 -5.92
N SER A 288 27.20 -5.59 -7.16
CA SER A 288 27.61 -4.56 -8.13
C SER A 288 26.58 -3.44 -8.33
N GLY A 289 25.49 -3.43 -7.55
CA GLY A 289 24.40 -2.45 -7.70
C GLY A 289 23.65 -2.62 -9.03
N GLY A 290 23.46 -3.87 -9.48
CA GLY A 290 22.73 -4.21 -10.69
C GLY A 290 21.24 -3.86 -10.60
N ALA A 291 20.59 -3.81 -11.76
CA ALA A 291 19.16 -3.50 -11.84
C ALA A 291 18.30 -4.53 -11.11
N LEU A 292 17.15 -4.09 -10.58
CA LEU A 292 16.13 -4.93 -9.97
C LEU A 292 15.34 -5.66 -11.08
N ARG A 293 16.02 -6.57 -11.78
CA ARG A 293 15.51 -7.16 -13.03
C ARG A 293 14.73 -8.46 -12.86
N SER A 294 14.64 -9.00 -11.64
CA SER A 294 13.99 -10.27 -11.38
C SER A 294 12.80 -10.10 -10.45
N VAL A 295 11.77 -10.89 -10.69
CA VAL A 295 10.55 -10.93 -9.87
C VAL A 295 10.59 -12.19 -9.02
N TYR A 296 10.32 -12.04 -7.73
CA TYR A 296 10.28 -13.09 -6.74
C TYR A 296 8.94 -13.06 -6.01
N VAL A 297 8.51 -14.23 -5.53
CA VAL A 297 7.42 -14.35 -4.57
C VAL A 297 7.90 -15.19 -3.40
N GLY A 298 7.94 -14.57 -2.22
CA GLY A 298 8.08 -15.27 -0.94
C GLY A 298 6.76 -15.94 -0.58
N VAL A 299 6.82 -17.22 -0.21
CA VAL A 299 5.67 -18.03 0.21
C VAL A 299 5.84 -18.43 1.68
N SER A 300 4.90 -18.04 2.54
CA SER A 300 4.80 -18.56 3.90
C SER A 300 3.62 -19.53 4.00
N THR A 301 3.91 -20.78 4.35
CA THR A 301 2.90 -21.82 4.59
C THR A 301 2.68 -22.10 6.07
N ASP A 302 3.56 -21.61 6.94
CA ASP A 302 3.54 -21.80 8.39
C ASP A 302 2.90 -20.63 9.14
N VAL A 303 2.77 -19.45 8.53
CA VAL A 303 2.09 -18.28 9.11
C VAL A 303 0.68 -18.59 9.63
N LYS A 304 -0.06 -19.46 8.92
CA LYS A 304 -1.42 -19.90 9.30
C LYS A 304 -1.48 -20.77 10.56
N VAL A 305 -0.34 -21.24 11.07
CA VAL A 305 -0.26 -21.99 12.33
C VAL A 305 -0.41 -21.05 13.53
N GLY A 306 -0.25 -19.75 13.35
CA GLY A 306 -0.49 -18.78 14.43
C GLY A 306 0.71 -18.59 15.38
N LEU A 307 1.89 -19.11 15.04
CA LEU A 307 3.09 -18.92 15.87
C LEU A 307 3.56 -17.44 15.88
N PRO A 308 4.31 -17.01 16.91
CA PRO A 308 4.89 -15.66 16.97
C PRO A 308 5.97 -15.38 15.92
N VAL A 309 6.56 -16.43 15.36
CA VAL A 309 7.53 -16.34 14.27
C VAL A 309 7.12 -17.32 13.19
N PHE A 310 7.23 -16.90 11.94
CA PHE A 310 6.96 -17.72 10.75
C PHE A 310 8.05 -17.46 9.71
N THR A 311 8.03 -18.19 8.61
CA THR A 311 9.09 -18.14 7.60
C THR A 311 8.55 -18.03 6.20
N PHE A 312 9.38 -17.53 5.30
CA PHE A 312 9.13 -17.52 3.86
C PHE A 312 10.11 -18.44 3.15
N THR A 313 9.69 -18.96 1.99
CA THR A 313 10.55 -19.56 0.99
C THR A 313 10.31 -18.84 -0.33
N ASP A 314 11.38 -18.36 -0.95
CA ASP A 314 11.32 -17.51 -2.12
C ASP A 314 11.40 -18.30 -3.42
N PHE A 315 10.51 -17.95 -4.35
CA PHE A 315 10.49 -18.51 -5.69
C PHE A 315 10.66 -17.43 -6.73
N LYS A 316 11.61 -17.62 -7.64
CA LYS A 316 11.82 -16.72 -8.76
C LYS A 316 10.72 -16.93 -9.80
N VAL A 317 9.89 -15.90 -10.00
CA VAL A 317 8.84 -15.86 -11.01
C VAL A 317 9.43 -15.63 -12.40
N PHE A 318 10.35 -14.67 -12.48
CA PHE A 318 10.91 -14.23 -13.76
C PHE A 318 12.36 -13.75 -13.60
N PRO A 319 13.33 -14.41 -14.24
CA PRO A 319 14.68 -13.87 -14.41
C PRO A 319 14.69 -12.95 -15.63
N GLY A 320 14.40 -11.65 -15.47
CA GLY A 320 14.39 -10.70 -16.60
C GLY A 320 15.72 -10.73 -17.37
N PRO A 321 15.76 -10.45 -18.68
CA PRO A 321 16.99 -10.65 -19.45
C PRO A 321 18.15 -9.79 -18.92
N ALA A 322 19.40 -10.27 -19.09
CA ALA A 322 20.57 -9.50 -18.71
C ALA A 322 20.57 -8.11 -19.38
N GLY A 323 20.76 -7.05 -18.59
CA GLY A 323 20.66 -5.66 -19.05
C GLY A 323 19.23 -5.08 -19.08
N ALA A 324 18.21 -5.84 -18.67
CA ALA A 324 16.89 -5.29 -18.40
C ALA A 324 16.95 -4.21 -17.29
N GLN A 325 16.04 -3.24 -17.38
CA GLN A 325 15.87 -2.19 -16.38
C GLN A 325 15.09 -2.72 -15.17
N ASN A 326 14.90 -1.86 -14.16
CA ASN A 326 14.21 -2.15 -12.91
C ASN A 326 12.76 -2.59 -13.15
N GLN A 327 12.51 -3.91 -13.10
CA GLN A 327 11.18 -4.51 -13.22
C GLN A 327 10.34 -4.04 -12.04
N GLY A 328 9.26 -3.32 -12.29
CA GLY A 328 8.29 -2.90 -11.27
C GLY A 328 8.82 -2.00 -10.15
N ALA A 329 10.08 -1.59 -10.19
CA ALA A 329 10.71 -0.86 -9.08
C ALA A 329 10.67 0.68 -9.26
N GLU A 330 10.27 1.17 -10.43
CA GLU A 330 10.22 2.60 -10.73
C GLU A 330 8.79 3.11 -10.84
N ASN A 331 8.08 2.75 -11.91
CA ASN A 331 6.83 3.40 -12.29
C ASN A 331 5.57 2.72 -11.74
N LEU A 332 5.60 1.39 -11.52
CA LEU A 332 4.45 0.59 -11.10
C LEU A 332 4.92 -0.59 -10.27
N PHE A 333 4.56 -0.62 -8.99
CA PHE A 333 4.90 -1.72 -8.09
C PHE A 333 4.39 -3.06 -8.60
N PRO A 334 5.14 -4.16 -8.37
CA PRO A 334 4.62 -5.49 -8.66
C PRO A 334 3.42 -5.78 -7.75
N ALA A 335 2.46 -6.54 -8.26
CA ALA A 335 1.24 -6.87 -7.54
C ALA A 335 0.88 -8.36 -7.65
N LEU A 336 0.14 -8.83 -6.65
CA LEU A 336 -0.36 -10.21 -6.57
C LEU A 336 -1.87 -10.26 -6.48
N ALA A 337 -2.44 -11.39 -6.89
CA ALA A 337 -3.78 -11.82 -6.53
C ALA A 337 -3.79 -13.32 -6.24
N VAL A 338 -4.74 -13.76 -5.40
CA VAL A 338 -5.01 -15.17 -5.15
C VAL A 338 -6.49 -15.40 -5.42
N ASP A 339 -6.83 -16.42 -6.21
CA ASP A 339 -8.23 -16.77 -6.48
C ASP A 339 -8.82 -17.73 -5.45
N ASP A 340 -10.10 -18.04 -5.61
CA ASP A 340 -10.84 -18.95 -4.73
C ASP A 340 -10.41 -20.43 -4.87
N PHE A 341 -9.53 -20.76 -5.81
CA PHE A 341 -8.94 -22.07 -6.03
C PHE A 341 -7.51 -22.18 -5.47
N GLY A 342 -6.95 -21.08 -4.93
CA GLY A 342 -5.59 -21.02 -4.39
C GLY A 342 -4.52 -20.84 -5.47
N PHE A 343 -4.91 -20.45 -6.70
CA PHE A 343 -3.95 -20.04 -7.73
C PHE A 343 -3.46 -18.63 -7.45
N VAL A 344 -2.18 -18.41 -7.71
CA VAL A 344 -1.51 -17.14 -7.44
C VAL A 344 -1.15 -16.48 -8.76
N TYR A 345 -1.39 -15.19 -8.87
CA TYR A 345 -1.15 -14.39 -10.06
C TYR A 345 -0.22 -13.25 -9.73
N ALA A 346 0.78 -13.02 -10.58
CA ALA A 346 1.74 -11.93 -10.45
C ALA A 346 1.67 -11.04 -11.68
N VAL A 347 1.67 -9.73 -11.45
CA VAL A 347 1.80 -8.71 -12.49
C VAL A 347 2.89 -7.72 -12.13
N TRP A 348 3.63 -7.28 -13.14
CA TRP A 348 4.68 -6.28 -12.98
C TRP A 348 4.89 -5.51 -14.28
N SER A 349 5.56 -4.36 -14.19
CA SER A 349 5.97 -3.58 -15.35
C SER A 349 7.43 -3.82 -15.69
N ASP A 350 7.77 -3.96 -16.97
CA ASP A 350 9.17 -3.93 -17.44
C ASP A 350 9.61 -2.51 -17.88
N ASN A 351 8.85 -1.50 -17.46
CA ASN A 351 8.93 -0.10 -17.86
C ASN A 351 8.29 0.24 -19.23
N SER A 352 7.96 -0.77 -20.05
CA SER A 352 7.32 -0.58 -21.36
C SER A 352 6.01 -1.33 -21.50
N ASN A 353 5.88 -2.46 -20.80
CA ASN A 353 4.79 -3.42 -20.89
C ASN A 353 4.35 -3.81 -19.48
N ILE A 354 3.10 -4.24 -19.37
CA ILE A 354 2.62 -4.97 -18.19
C ILE A 354 2.70 -6.46 -18.50
N LEU A 355 3.42 -7.18 -17.66
CA LEU A 355 3.63 -8.61 -17.75
C LEU A 355 2.79 -9.33 -16.70
N PHE A 356 2.35 -10.53 -17.03
CA PHE A 356 1.54 -11.39 -16.19
C PHE A 356 2.11 -12.81 -16.14
N SER A 357 2.11 -13.42 -14.96
CA SER A 357 2.36 -14.85 -14.78
C SER A 357 1.43 -15.43 -13.72
N SER A 358 1.25 -16.75 -13.75
CA SER A 358 0.38 -17.49 -12.84
C SER A 358 1.07 -18.73 -12.28
N SER A 359 0.67 -19.13 -11.08
CA SER A 359 1.08 -20.33 -10.39
C SER A 359 -0.14 -21.13 -9.96
N SER A 360 -0.14 -22.43 -10.26
CA SER A 360 -1.20 -23.37 -9.85
C SER A 360 -0.79 -24.26 -8.67
N ASP A 361 0.42 -24.05 -8.14
CA ASP A 361 1.04 -24.82 -7.07
C ASP A 361 1.51 -23.93 -5.92
N GLN A 362 0.66 -22.97 -5.56
CA GLN A 362 0.81 -22.11 -4.39
C GLN A 362 2.09 -21.26 -4.42
N GLY A 363 2.44 -20.71 -5.59
CA GLY A 363 3.58 -19.81 -5.76
C GLY A 363 4.93 -20.50 -5.97
N THR A 364 4.96 -21.84 -6.07
CA THR A 364 6.21 -22.63 -6.18
C THR A 364 6.78 -22.59 -7.60
N THR A 365 5.92 -22.76 -8.61
CA THR A 365 6.30 -22.68 -10.03
C THR A 365 5.38 -21.72 -10.78
N TRP A 366 5.91 -21.10 -11.82
CA TRP A 366 5.27 -20.01 -12.54
C TRP A 366 5.27 -20.26 -14.04
N THR A 367 4.19 -19.85 -14.71
CA THR A 367 4.08 -19.89 -16.16
C THR A 367 5.09 -18.93 -16.82
N THR A 368 5.40 -19.16 -18.10
CA THR A 368 6.11 -18.15 -18.89
C THR A 368 5.31 -16.85 -18.91
N PRO A 369 5.93 -15.69 -18.62
CA PRO A 369 5.20 -14.43 -18.59
C PRO A 369 4.61 -14.07 -19.96
N ILE A 370 3.42 -13.46 -19.96
CA ILE A 370 2.77 -12.90 -21.15
C ILE A 370 2.57 -11.39 -20.96
N GLN A 371 2.55 -10.65 -22.07
CA GLN A 371 2.18 -9.23 -22.08
C GLN A 371 0.66 -9.08 -22.09
N LEU A 372 0.13 -8.20 -21.23
CA LEU A 372 -1.29 -7.84 -21.17
C LEU A 372 -1.69 -6.81 -22.25
#